data_AF-A0A2A2KTV7-F1
#
_entry.id   AF-A0A2A2KTV7-F1
#
_cell.length_a   1.000
_cell.length_b   1.000
_cell.length_c   1.000
_cell.angle_alpha   90.00
_cell.angle_beta   90.00
_cell.angle_gamma   90.00
#
_symmetry.space_group_name_H-M   'P 1'
#
loop_
_entity.id
_entity.type
_entity.pdbx_description
1 polymer ?
#
loop_
_entity_poly.entity_id
_entity_poly.type
_entity_poly.pdbx_seq_one_letter_code
_entity_poly.pdbx_strand_id
1 'polypeptide(L)'
;MLVKCAATTLSSKLVSQERAFFSEMVVDAVNQLDDRLSLSMIGIKKVNGGNLLESRLVKGVAFQKAFSYAGFEMQPKHYENVQVALLNIELELKAEKDNAEMRLNTVEDFQAVVDAEWNILYEKLQKIHDSGAKIVLSKLPIGDVATQWFADRDMFCAGRIPQDDLDRVMAACGGSILTTVSQVQFSEIFLIKKLIKIQIDASVLGKVGKFYEQQVGSERYNFFENCAVAKTCTLLLRGGAEQFIAETERSLHDAIMIVRRAKKNDSIVAGG
;
A
#
# COMPACT_ATOMS: atom_id res chain seq x y z
N MET A 1 23.23 19.63 10.66
CA MET A 1 24.29 19.26 9.69
C MET A 1 23.70 18.63 8.42
N LEU A 2 22.90 17.56 8.54
CA LEU A 2 22.29 16.86 7.39
C LEU A 2 21.50 17.75 6.42
N VAL A 3 20.73 18.72 6.93
CA VAL A 3 19.98 19.68 6.08
C VAL A 3 20.91 20.50 5.20
N LYS A 4 22.09 20.89 5.72
CA LYS A 4 23.08 21.63 4.91
C LYS A 4 23.66 20.75 3.80
N CYS A 5 23.95 19.48 4.08
CA CYS A 5 24.42 18.52 3.07
C CYS A 5 23.38 18.29 1.96
N ALA A 6 22.10 18.15 2.34
CA ALA A 6 21.00 18.07 1.37
C ALA A 6 20.91 19.36 0.53
N ALA A 7 20.97 20.53 1.17
CA ALA A 7 20.88 21.83 0.50
C ALA A 7 22.04 22.07 -0.48
N THR A 8 23.26 21.61 -0.15
CA THR A 8 24.41 21.65 -1.07
C THR A 8 24.15 20.78 -2.30
N THR A 9 23.59 19.58 -2.12
CA THR A 9 23.28 18.67 -3.24
C THR A 9 22.24 19.26 -4.20
N LEU A 10 21.25 19.98 -3.66
CA LEU A 10 20.19 20.60 -4.45
C LEU A 10 20.62 21.95 -5.07
N SER A 11 21.75 22.51 -4.66
CA SER A 11 22.16 23.86 -5.06
C SER A 11 22.53 24.00 -6.54
N SER A 12 23.05 22.94 -7.16
CA SER A 12 23.43 22.92 -8.58
C SER A 12 22.30 22.41 -9.49
N LYS A 13 21.12 22.14 -8.93
CA LYS A 13 20.00 21.49 -9.63
C LYS A 13 18.85 22.48 -9.91
N LEU A 14 17.90 22.01 -10.70
CA LEU A 14 16.71 22.78 -11.10
C LEU A 14 15.86 23.24 -9.90
N VAL A 15 15.91 22.49 -8.80
CA VAL A 15 15.20 22.78 -7.54
C VAL A 15 15.99 23.66 -6.57
N SER A 16 17.01 24.37 -7.05
CA SER A 16 17.88 25.22 -6.22
C SER A 16 17.14 26.34 -5.49
N GLN A 17 16.08 26.88 -6.11
CA GLN A 17 15.23 27.93 -5.52
C GLN A 17 14.49 27.41 -4.27
N GLU A 18 13.93 26.20 -4.36
CA GLU A 18 13.16 25.57 -3.28
C GLU A 18 13.98 24.58 -2.44
N ARG A 19 15.31 24.70 -2.48
CA ARG A 19 16.21 23.75 -1.82
C ARG A 19 15.99 23.67 -0.32
N ALA A 20 15.59 24.76 0.34
CA ALA A 20 15.38 24.76 1.79
C ALA A 20 14.23 23.82 2.17
N PHE A 21 13.10 23.98 1.49
CA PHE A 21 11.91 23.14 1.65
C PHE A 21 12.19 21.66 1.41
N PHE A 22 12.84 21.34 0.29
CA PHE A 22 13.15 19.95 -0.04
C PHE A 22 14.26 19.35 0.84
N SER A 23 15.19 20.16 1.34
CA SER A 23 16.26 19.67 2.22
C SER A 23 15.73 19.19 3.57
N GLU A 24 14.78 19.93 4.15
CA GLU A 24 14.10 19.52 5.38
C GLU A 24 13.31 18.22 5.13
N MET A 25 12.55 18.17 4.04
CA MET A 25 11.75 17.01 3.65
C MET A 25 12.60 15.74 3.47
N VAL A 26 13.75 15.84 2.81
CA VAL A 26 14.68 14.72 2.61
C VAL A 26 15.26 14.22 3.93
N VAL A 27 15.63 15.14 4.84
CA VAL A 27 16.18 14.77 6.14
C VAL A 27 15.12 14.07 7.00
N ASP A 28 13.89 14.58 6.99
CA ASP A 28 12.77 13.95 7.68
C ASP A 28 12.46 12.55 7.14
N ALA A 29 12.48 12.39 5.81
CA ALA A 29 12.31 11.09 5.16
C ALA A 29 13.38 10.08 5.60
N VAL A 30 14.66 10.49 5.62
CA VAL A 30 15.77 9.61 6.04
C VAL A 30 15.76 9.34 7.55
N ASN A 31 15.19 10.24 8.35
CA ASN A 31 15.04 10.04 9.79
C ASN A 31 13.90 9.09 10.15
N GLN A 32 12.86 9.00 9.30
CA GLN A 32 11.77 8.06 9.49
C GLN A 32 12.17 6.59 9.22
N LEU A 33 13.21 6.39 8.42
CA LEU A 33 13.69 5.05 8.06
C LEU A 33 14.43 4.37 9.22
N ASP A 34 14.39 3.03 9.19
CA ASP A 34 15.13 2.17 10.11
C ASP A 34 16.66 2.25 9.91
N ASP A 35 17.44 1.67 10.82
CA ASP A 35 18.92 1.70 10.79
C ASP A 35 19.55 1.18 9.49
N ARG A 36 18.84 0.25 8.80
CA ARG A 36 19.28 -0.28 7.50
C ARG A 36 19.23 0.79 6.40
N LEU A 37 18.36 1.80 6.56
CA LEU A 37 18.10 2.89 5.62
C LEU A 37 17.88 2.37 4.19
N SER A 38 16.88 1.50 3.99
CA SER A 38 16.58 0.93 2.66
C SER A 38 15.88 1.95 1.77
N LEU A 39 16.39 2.17 0.55
CA LEU A 39 15.79 3.07 -0.44
C LEU A 39 14.41 2.63 -0.88
N SER A 40 14.16 1.32 -0.96
CA SER A 40 12.86 0.77 -1.35
C SER A 40 11.73 1.25 -0.44
N MET A 41 12.03 1.63 0.80
CA MET A 41 11.05 2.11 1.79
C MET A 41 10.71 3.59 1.64
N ILE A 42 11.43 4.33 0.79
CA ILE A 42 11.06 5.68 0.39
C ILE A 42 10.35 5.59 -0.96
N GLY A 43 9.04 5.80 -0.96
CA GLY A 43 8.28 5.97 -2.19
C GLY A 43 8.39 7.39 -2.71
N ILE A 44 8.60 7.57 -4.01
CA ILE A 44 8.40 8.86 -4.66
C ILE A 44 7.22 8.70 -5.61
N LYS A 45 6.20 9.54 -5.45
CA LYS A 45 4.99 9.54 -6.29
C LYS A 45 4.90 10.89 -6.99
N LYS A 46 4.80 10.85 -8.31
CA LYS A 46 4.76 12.03 -9.17
C LYS A 46 3.32 12.35 -9.52
N VAL A 47 2.91 13.57 -9.24
CA VAL A 47 1.57 14.04 -9.56
C VAL A 47 1.65 15.32 -10.37
N ASN A 48 1.11 15.25 -11.58
CA ASN A 48 1.07 16.39 -12.47
C ASN A 48 0.07 17.46 -11.97
N GLY A 49 0.45 18.72 -12.16
CA GLY A 49 -0.33 19.88 -11.74
C GLY A 49 0.09 20.45 -10.38
N GLY A 50 -0.31 21.70 -10.16
CA GLY A 50 0.01 22.45 -8.95
C GLY A 50 1.44 22.99 -8.92
N ASN A 51 1.86 23.41 -7.73
CA ASN A 51 3.19 23.99 -7.49
C ASN A 51 4.11 22.99 -6.76
N LEU A 52 5.43 23.15 -6.91
CA LEU A 52 6.44 22.33 -6.23
C LEU A 52 6.31 22.40 -4.71
N LEU A 53 5.97 23.57 -4.20
CA LEU A 53 5.74 23.82 -2.77
C LEU A 53 4.52 23.10 -2.21
N GLU A 54 3.63 22.59 -3.05
CA GLU A 54 2.51 21.71 -2.62
C GLU A 54 2.96 20.26 -2.43
N SER A 55 4.21 19.93 -2.77
CA SER A 55 4.77 18.60 -2.49
C SER A 55 4.80 18.35 -0.99
N ARG A 56 4.61 17.10 -0.55
CA ARG A 56 4.60 16.78 0.88
C ARG A 56 5.23 15.42 1.17
N LEU A 57 5.80 15.30 2.36
CA LEU A 57 6.22 14.03 2.93
C LEU A 57 5.06 13.41 3.71
N VAL A 58 4.63 12.24 3.28
CA VAL A 58 3.68 11.40 4.01
C VAL A 58 4.47 10.44 4.90
N LYS A 59 4.24 10.51 6.21
CA LYS A 59 4.81 9.57 7.20
C LYS A 59 4.04 8.25 7.19
N GLY A 60 4.24 7.50 6.12
CA GLY A 60 3.60 6.23 5.83
C GLY A 60 3.61 5.96 4.34
N VAL A 61 2.55 5.33 3.83
CA VAL A 61 2.48 4.88 2.44
C VAL A 61 1.39 5.64 1.71
N ALA A 62 1.71 6.16 0.54
CA ALA A 62 0.73 6.67 -0.39
C ALA A 62 0.93 6.04 -1.77
N PHE A 63 -0.16 5.58 -2.38
CA PHE A 63 -0.14 5.10 -3.75
C PHE A 63 -1.35 5.59 -4.51
N GLN A 64 -1.16 5.75 -5.81
CA GLN A 64 -2.23 6.11 -6.72
C GLN A 64 -3.28 5.01 -6.69
N LYS A 65 -4.55 5.41 -6.69
CA LYS A 65 -5.67 4.50 -6.80
C LYS A 65 -5.49 3.59 -8.02
N ALA A 66 -5.47 2.28 -7.79
CA ALA A 66 -5.47 1.29 -8.85
C ALA A 66 -6.88 1.19 -9.50
N PHE A 67 -6.98 0.44 -10.61
CA PHE A 67 -8.22 0.28 -11.37
C PHE A 67 -9.41 -0.01 -10.45
N SER A 68 -10.50 0.75 -10.62
CA SER A 68 -11.67 0.68 -9.74
C SER A 68 -12.88 0.19 -10.53
N TYR A 69 -13.53 -0.80 -9.96
CA TYR A 69 -14.70 -1.47 -10.50
C TYR A 69 -16.00 -0.83 -9.97
N ALA A 70 -17.15 -1.28 -10.47
CA ALA A 70 -18.45 -0.72 -10.09
C ALA A 70 -18.72 -0.90 -8.58
N GLY A 71 -19.25 0.13 -7.91
CA GLY A 71 -19.52 0.12 -6.46
C GLY A 71 -18.48 0.83 -5.59
N PHE A 72 -17.32 1.18 -6.16
CA PHE A 72 -16.26 1.89 -5.45
C PHE A 72 -16.70 3.21 -4.80
N GLU A 73 -17.57 3.99 -5.45
CA GLU A 73 -17.98 5.29 -4.92
C GLU A 73 -18.82 5.19 -3.65
N MET A 74 -19.45 4.04 -3.41
CA MET A 74 -20.25 3.76 -2.23
C MET A 74 -19.37 3.32 -1.04
N GLN A 75 -18.11 2.93 -1.27
CA GLN A 75 -17.21 2.52 -0.19
C GLN A 75 -16.81 3.73 0.67
N PRO A 76 -16.76 3.57 2.01
CA PRO A 76 -16.22 4.61 2.88
C PRO A 76 -14.77 4.92 2.49
N LYS A 77 -14.46 6.22 2.40
CA LYS A 77 -13.14 6.72 1.98
C LYS A 77 -12.27 7.13 3.15
N HIS A 78 -12.79 7.01 4.37
CA HIS A 78 -12.12 7.41 5.59
C HIS A 78 -12.29 6.33 6.64
N TYR A 79 -11.18 5.88 7.21
CA TYR A 79 -11.18 4.92 8.30
C TYR A 79 -10.15 5.32 9.35
N GLU A 80 -10.49 5.09 10.61
CA GLU A 80 -9.61 5.29 11.76
C GLU A 80 -9.39 3.96 12.49
N ASN A 81 -8.14 3.70 12.89
CA ASN A 81 -7.72 2.53 13.66
C ASN A 81 -8.24 1.19 13.09
N VAL A 82 -8.00 0.98 11.80
CA VAL A 82 -8.48 -0.20 11.08
C VAL A 82 -7.38 -1.20 10.77
N GLN A 83 -7.83 -2.43 10.46
CA GLN A 83 -6.98 -3.52 10.02
C GLN A 83 -6.97 -3.62 8.49
N VAL A 84 -5.78 -3.86 7.94
CA VAL A 84 -5.54 -4.06 6.50
C VAL A 84 -5.11 -5.50 6.21
N ALA A 85 -5.78 -6.13 5.25
CA ALA A 85 -5.40 -7.41 4.69
C ALA A 85 -4.60 -7.20 3.40
N LEU A 86 -3.41 -7.78 3.34
CA LEU A 86 -2.54 -7.77 2.17
C LEU A 86 -2.61 -9.14 1.50
N LEU A 87 -3.14 -9.20 0.28
CA LEU A 87 -3.41 -10.42 -0.45
C LEU A 87 -2.58 -10.49 -1.73
N ASN A 88 -2.23 -11.71 -2.11
CA ASN A 88 -1.68 -12.05 -3.42
C ASN A 88 -2.58 -13.08 -4.12
N ILE A 89 -3.88 -12.80 -4.10
CA ILE A 89 -4.95 -13.70 -4.56
C ILE A 89 -5.90 -12.90 -5.44
N GLU A 90 -6.37 -13.52 -6.51
CA GLU A 90 -7.39 -12.95 -7.38
C GLU A 90 -8.78 -13.21 -6.81
N LEU A 91 -9.60 -12.16 -6.78
CA LEU A 91 -11.00 -12.22 -6.33
C LEU A 91 -11.94 -11.98 -7.51
N GLU A 92 -11.77 -12.80 -8.55
CA GLU A 92 -12.62 -12.79 -9.74
C GLU A 92 -13.21 -14.19 -9.94
N LEU A 93 -14.38 -14.22 -10.57
CA LEU A 93 -14.99 -15.46 -11.02
C LEU A 93 -14.23 -15.88 -12.28
N LYS A 94 -13.26 -16.78 -12.10
CA LYS A 94 -12.55 -17.43 -13.21
C LYS A 94 -12.98 -18.88 -13.26
N ALA A 95 -13.28 -19.35 -14.47
CA ALA A 95 -13.07 -20.74 -14.80
C ALA A 95 -11.58 -21.02 -14.54
N GLU A 96 -11.27 -21.89 -13.57
CA GLU A 96 -9.88 -22.28 -13.31
C GLU A 96 -9.24 -22.70 -14.64
N LYS A 97 -8.13 -22.03 -15.00
CA LYS A 97 -7.44 -22.20 -16.29
C LYS A 97 -6.66 -23.51 -16.39
N ASP A 98 -6.67 -24.34 -15.35
CA ASP A 98 -6.05 -25.64 -15.44
C ASP A 98 -6.91 -26.53 -16.32
N ASN A 99 -6.25 -27.21 -17.26
CA ASN A 99 -6.82 -28.16 -18.21
C ASN A 99 -7.43 -29.38 -17.51
N ALA A 100 -8.29 -29.20 -16.52
CA ALA A 100 -9.19 -30.21 -16.04
C ALA A 100 -10.22 -30.40 -17.15
N GLU A 101 -10.09 -31.49 -17.91
CA GLU A 101 -11.17 -31.97 -18.77
C GLU A 101 -12.38 -32.29 -17.87
N MET A 102 -13.19 -31.28 -17.55
CA MET A 102 -14.49 -31.50 -16.95
C MET A 102 -15.39 -32.10 -18.03
N ARG A 103 -15.61 -33.41 -17.93
CA ARG A 103 -16.61 -34.10 -18.74
C ARG A 103 -17.99 -33.78 -18.17
N LEU A 104 -18.55 -32.67 -18.62
CA LEU A 104 -19.93 -32.29 -18.32
C LEU A 104 -20.84 -33.10 -19.22
N ASN A 105 -21.50 -34.12 -18.67
CA ASN A 105 -22.37 -35.01 -19.43
C ASN A 105 -23.84 -34.58 -19.37
N THR A 106 -24.21 -33.73 -18.41
CA THR A 106 -25.59 -33.29 -18.19
C THR A 106 -25.67 -31.77 -17.93
N VAL A 107 -26.88 -31.22 -18.11
CA VAL A 107 -27.16 -29.79 -17.84
C VAL A 107 -27.12 -29.52 -16.33
N GLU A 108 -27.51 -30.50 -15.51
CA GLU A 108 -27.42 -30.41 -14.05
C GLU A 108 -25.98 -30.28 -13.57
N ASP A 109 -25.04 -31.03 -14.17
CA ASP A 109 -23.61 -30.95 -13.84
C ASP A 109 -23.04 -29.55 -14.15
N PHE A 110 -23.47 -28.93 -15.26
CA PHE A 110 -23.03 -27.58 -15.61
C PHE A 110 -23.49 -26.54 -14.57
N GLN A 111 -24.75 -26.62 -14.14
CA GLN A 111 -25.27 -25.70 -13.12
C GLN A 111 -24.56 -25.89 -11.78
N ALA A 112 -24.30 -27.14 -11.37
CA ALA A 112 -23.58 -27.44 -10.13
C ALA A 112 -22.16 -26.86 -10.12
N VAL A 113 -21.45 -26.86 -11.25
CA VAL A 113 -20.14 -26.23 -11.39
C VAL A 113 -20.22 -24.73 -11.22
N VAL A 114 -21.18 -24.08 -11.90
CA VAL A 114 -21.38 -22.62 -11.78
C VAL A 114 -21.68 -22.24 -10.33
N ASP A 115 -22.60 -22.96 -9.68
CA ASP A 115 -22.96 -22.71 -8.28
C ASP A 115 -21.76 -22.94 -7.33
N ALA A 116 -20.93 -23.97 -7.60
CA ALA A 116 -19.72 -24.22 -6.84
C ALA A 116 -18.70 -23.07 -6.98
N GLU A 117 -18.50 -22.49 -8.17
CA GLU A 117 -17.62 -21.34 -8.38
C GLU A 117 -18.09 -20.11 -7.58
N TRP A 118 -19.39 -19.85 -7.58
CA TRP A 118 -19.99 -18.78 -6.78
C TRP A 118 -19.78 -19.02 -5.28
N ASN A 119 -20.02 -20.24 -4.80
CA ASN A 119 -19.82 -20.59 -3.40
C ASN A 119 -18.35 -20.42 -2.97
N ILE A 120 -17.39 -20.84 -3.79
CA ILE A 120 -15.96 -20.66 -3.52
C ILE A 120 -15.60 -19.17 -3.42
N LEU A 121 -16.14 -18.33 -4.31
CA LEU A 121 -15.91 -16.89 -4.26
C LEU A 121 -16.48 -16.28 -2.97
N TYR A 122 -17.74 -16.56 -2.64
CA TYR A 122 -18.37 -16.02 -1.43
C TYR A 122 -17.71 -16.53 -0.15
N GLU A 123 -17.29 -17.79 -0.09
CA GLU A 123 -16.53 -18.30 1.04
C GLU A 123 -15.21 -17.55 1.25
N LYS A 124 -14.49 -17.23 0.17
CA LYS A 124 -13.26 -16.43 0.24
C LYS A 124 -13.54 -15.03 0.78
N LEU A 125 -14.59 -14.38 0.29
CA LEU A 125 -15.00 -13.04 0.75
C LEU A 125 -15.42 -13.06 2.21
N GLN A 126 -16.21 -14.06 2.62
CA GLN A 126 -16.66 -14.24 4.00
C GLN A 126 -15.48 -14.42 4.95
N LYS A 127 -14.49 -15.28 4.60
CA LYS A 127 -13.26 -15.46 5.40
C LYS A 127 -12.49 -14.15 5.59
N ILE A 128 -12.43 -13.30 4.57
CA ILE A 128 -11.78 -11.99 4.68
C ILE A 128 -12.56 -11.05 5.60
N HIS A 129 -13.88 -11.03 5.51
CA HIS A 129 -14.72 -10.22 6.40
C HIS A 129 -14.60 -10.69 7.86
N ASP A 130 -14.68 -12.00 8.10
CA ASP A 130 -14.60 -12.58 9.43
C ASP A 130 -13.24 -12.33 10.09
N SER A 131 -12.19 -12.15 9.28
CA SER A 131 -10.86 -11.74 9.75
C SER A 131 -10.86 -10.40 10.53
N GLY A 132 -11.86 -9.54 10.31
CA GLY A 132 -11.95 -8.20 10.89
C GLY A 132 -11.20 -7.11 10.09
N ALA A 133 -10.64 -7.46 8.92
CA ALA A 133 -10.05 -6.49 8.01
C ALA A 133 -11.13 -5.53 7.47
N LYS A 134 -10.83 -4.23 7.43
CA LYS A 134 -11.67 -3.21 6.79
C LYS A 134 -11.11 -2.71 5.46
N ILE A 135 -9.81 -2.91 5.24
CA ILE A 135 -9.13 -2.55 4.00
C ILE A 135 -8.54 -3.83 3.42
N VAL A 136 -8.85 -4.14 2.16
CA VAL A 136 -8.36 -5.32 1.45
C VAL A 136 -7.56 -4.85 0.25
N LEU A 137 -6.27 -5.17 0.24
CA LEU A 137 -5.35 -4.83 -0.84
C LEU A 137 -4.90 -6.11 -1.51
N SER A 138 -5.02 -6.20 -2.83
CA SER A 138 -4.48 -7.34 -3.59
C SER A 138 -3.54 -6.90 -4.71
N LYS A 139 -2.49 -7.70 -4.91
CA LYS A 139 -1.63 -7.60 -6.11
C LYS A 139 -2.41 -7.95 -7.37
N LEU A 140 -3.30 -8.93 -7.27
CA LEU A 140 -4.11 -9.41 -8.38
C LEU A 140 -5.42 -8.61 -8.49
N PRO A 141 -6.16 -8.75 -9.61
CA PRO A 141 -7.45 -8.10 -9.77
C PRO A 141 -8.49 -8.53 -8.71
N ILE A 142 -9.39 -7.62 -8.40
CA ILE A 142 -10.59 -7.86 -7.58
C ILE A 142 -11.78 -7.53 -8.48
N GLY A 143 -12.69 -8.48 -8.69
CA GLY A 143 -13.80 -8.33 -9.62
C GLY A 143 -14.93 -7.44 -9.11
N ASP A 144 -15.87 -7.10 -10.00
CA ASP A 144 -17.04 -6.27 -9.68
C ASP A 144 -17.89 -6.86 -8.56
N VAL A 145 -18.18 -8.17 -8.61
CA VAL A 145 -18.97 -8.88 -7.60
C VAL A 145 -18.34 -8.76 -6.22
N ALA A 146 -17.03 -8.99 -6.12
CA ALA A 146 -16.29 -8.87 -4.88
C ALA A 146 -16.30 -7.42 -4.37
N THR A 147 -16.13 -6.46 -5.27
CA THR A 147 -16.13 -5.01 -4.94
C THR A 147 -17.48 -4.57 -4.36
N GLN A 148 -18.59 -5.02 -4.95
CA GLN A 148 -19.94 -4.76 -4.45
C GLN A 148 -20.18 -5.41 -3.09
N TRP A 149 -19.79 -6.68 -2.93
CA TRP A 149 -19.96 -7.41 -1.68
C TRP A 149 -19.20 -6.76 -0.51
N PHE A 150 -18.01 -6.20 -0.77
CA PHE A 150 -17.24 -5.42 0.20
C PHE A 150 -17.87 -4.05 0.48
N ALA A 151 -18.45 -3.39 -0.54
CA ALA A 151 -19.14 -2.12 -0.36
C ALA A 151 -20.35 -2.25 0.58
N ASP A 152 -21.13 -3.32 0.45
CA ASP A 152 -22.28 -3.61 1.33
C ASP A 152 -21.89 -3.82 2.81
N ARG A 153 -20.60 -4.02 3.10
CA ARG A 153 -20.05 -4.31 4.44
C ARG A 153 -19.14 -3.20 4.97
N ASP A 154 -19.15 -2.04 4.33
CA ASP A 154 -18.29 -0.91 4.66
C ASP A 154 -16.79 -1.31 4.67
N MET A 155 -16.38 -2.07 3.66
CA MET A 155 -15.00 -2.48 3.45
C MET A 155 -14.44 -1.84 2.18
N PHE A 156 -13.22 -1.33 2.27
CA PHE A 156 -12.48 -0.81 1.12
C PHE A 156 -11.69 -1.93 0.45
N CYS A 157 -11.74 -2.01 -0.88
CA CYS A 157 -10.92 -2.95 -1.63
C CYS A 157 -10.20 -2.28 -2.80
N ALA A 158 -8.93 -2.67 -3.03
CA ALA A 158 -8.16 -2.26 -4.19
C ALA A 158 -7.33 -3.43 -4.73
N GLY A 159 -7.49 -3.74 -6.01
CA GLY A 159 -6.71 -4.76 -6.73
C GLY A 159 -5.65 -4.15 -7.65
N ARG A 160 -4.81 -4.99 -8.27
CA ARG A 160 -3.72 -4.57 -9.18
C ARG A 160 -2.70 -3.62 -8.56
N ILE A 161 -2.41 -3.79 -7.27
CA ILE A 161 -1.43 -2.96 -6.58
C ILE A 161 -0.02 -3.44 -6.92
N PRO A 162 0.92 -2.54 -7.28
CA PRO A 162 2.32 -2.91 -7.49
C PRO A 162 2.94 -3.59 -6.27
N GLN A 163 3.81 -4.57 -6.49
CA GLN A 163 4.48 -5.31 -5.41
C GLN A 163 5.23 -4.37 -4.46
N ASP A 164 5.94 -3.39 -5.01
CA ASP A 164 6.72 -2.43 -4.21
C ASP A 164 5.86 -1.63 -3.24
N ASP A 165 4.62 -1.29 -3.63
CA ASP A 165 3.71 -0.55 -2.75
C ASP A 165 3.11 -1.49 -1.68
N LEU A 166 2.80 -2.75 -2.02
CA LEU A 166 2.38 -3.75 -1.04
C LEU A 166 3.47 -4.02 0.01
N ASP A 167 4.72 -4.16 -0.41
CA ASP A 167 5.85 -4.39 0.48
C ASP A 167 6.07 -3.19 1.43
N ARG A 168 5.83 -1.97 0.96
CA ARG A 168 5.85 -0.75 1.80
C ARG A 168 4.71 -0.74 2.80
N VAL A 169 3.49 -1.10 2.40
CA VAL A 169 2.33 -1.17 3.32
C VAL A 169 2.58 -2.25 4.38
N MET A 170 3.13 -3.40 3.97
CA MET A 170 3.53 -4.48 4.86
C MET A 170 4.53 -3.98 5.91
N ALA A 171 5.59 -3.29 5.48
CA ALA A 171 6.61 -2.73 6.38
C ALA A 171 6.07 -1.59 7.28
N ALA A 172 5.08 -0.82 6.82
CA ALA A 172 4.47 0.26 7.58
C ALA A 172 3.52 -0.25 8.66
N CYS A 173 2.64 -1.18 8.28
CA CYS A 173 1.50 -1.63 9.08
C CYS A 173 1.82 -2.86 9.94
N GLY A 174 2.91 -3.59 9.63
CA GLY A 174 3.36 -4.75 10.39
C GLY A 174 2.57 -6.04 10.13
N GLY A 175 1.98 -6.19 8.93
CA GLY A 175 1.29 -7.41 8.50
C GLY A 175 2.15 -8.30 7.61
N SER A 176 1.55 -9.33 7.00
CA SER A 176 2.18 -10.20 5.99
C SER A 176 1.30 -10.37 4.76
N ILE A 177 1.93 -10.59 3.60
CA ILE A 177 1.22 -10.84 2.35
C ILE A 177 0.72 -12.29 2.34
N LEU A 178 -0.58 -12.47 2.15
CA LEU A 178 -1.25 -13.76 2.17
C LEU A 178 -1.49 -14.26 0.75
N THR A 179 -1.01 -15.47 0.47
CA THR A 179 -1.18 -16.13 -0.84
C THR A 179 -2.38 -17.09 -0.85
N THR A 180 -2.96 -17.39 0.32
CA THR A 180 -4.14 -18.25 0.41
C THR A 180 -5.13 -17.68 1.41
N VAL A 181 -6.43 -17.69 1.07
CA VAL A 181 -7.49 -17.20 1.97
C VAL A 181 -7.65 -18.13 3.18
N SER A 182 -7.29 -19.40 3.03
CA SER A 182 -7.19 -20.39 4.11
C SER A 182 -6.11 -20.08 5.15
N GLN A 183 -5.15 -19.20 4.87
CA GLN A 183 -4.21 -18.73 5.92
C GLN A 183 -4.84 -17.64 6.81
N VAL A 184 -6.07 -17.23 6.51
CA VAL A 184 -6.91 -16.32 7.33
C VAL A 184 -7.86 -17.13 8.22
N GLN A 185 -7.44 -18.32 8.67
CA GLN A 185 -8.26 -19.12 9.56
C GLN A 185 -8.31 -18.47 10.95
N PHE A 186 -9.46 -17.88 11.26
CA PHE A 186 -10.00 -17.89 12.61
C PHE A 186 -9.99 -19.34 13.11
N SER A 187 -9.13 -19.63 14.07
CA SER A 187 -9.19 -20.87 14.84
C SER A 187 -10.35 -20.77 15.83
N GLU A 188 -11.57 -20.96 15.34
CA GLU A 188 -12.65 -21.46 16.19
C GLU A 188 -12.45 -22.95 16.41
N ILE A 189 -11.69 -23.31 17.44
CA ILE A 189 -11.88 -24.58 18.14
C ILE A 189 -12.38 -24.25 19.55
N PHE A 190 -13.70 -24.21 19.62
CA PHE A 190 -14.47 -24.32 20.85
C PHE A 190 -14.18 -25.68 21.49
N LEU A 191 -13.23 -25.75 22.44
CA LEU A 191 -13.39 -26.62 23.63
C LEU A 191 -12.44 -26.39 24.81
N ILE A 192 -11.63 -25.33 24.87
CA ILE A 192 -10.90 -24.99 26.12
C ILE A 192 -10.95 -23.47 26.36
N LYS A 193 -12.11 -23.02 26.85
CA LYS A 193 -12.19 -21.77 27.62
C LYS A 193 -11.28 -21.92 28.85
N LYS A 194 -10.35 -20.98 29.01
CA LYS A 194 -9.49 -20.68 30.19
C LYS A 194 -8.03 -21.10 30.00
N LEU A 195 -7.16 -20.08 29.90
CA LEU A 195 -5.69 -20.06 29.99
C LEU A 195 -4.81 -20.06 28.72
N ILE A 196 -5.32 -20.32 27.51
CA ILE A 196 -4.52 -20.14 26.29
C ILE A 196 -5.37 -19.43 25.23
N LYS A 197 -5.31 -18.09 25.23
CA LYS A 197 -5.76 -17.25 24.11
C LYS A 197 -4.80 -17.49 22.94
N ILE A 198 -4.98 -18.59 22.20
CA ILE A 198 -4.52 -18.66 20.81
C ILE A 198 -5.52 -17.80 20.05
N GLN A 199 -5.21 -16.50 20.03
CA GLN A 199 -5.93 -15.50 19.28
C GLN A 199 -5.70 -15.78 17.79
N ILE A 200 -6.69 -15.50 16.96
CA ILE A 200 -6.49 -15.08 15.57
C ILE A 200 -5.23 -14.26 15.56
N ASP A 201 -4.21 -14.66 14.81
CA ASP A 201 -2.94 -13.94 14.90
C ASP A 201 -3.16 -12.58 14.21
N ALA A 202 -3.58 -11.58 15.00
CA ALA A 202 -3.63 -10.17 14.67
C ALA A 202 -2.24 -9.60 14.31
N SER A 203 -1.24 -10.48 14.19
CA SER A 203 0.10 -10.30 13.64
C SER A 203 0.14 -10.42 12.12
N VAL A 204 -0.83 -11.09 11.48
CA VAL A 204 -0.90 -11.22 10.01
C VAL A 204 -1.52 -9.98 9.38
N LEU A 205 -2.55 -9.42 10.02
CA LEU A 205 -3.20 -8.20 9.56
C LEU A 205 -2.40 -6.97 9.95
N GLY A 206 -2.20 -6.06 8.99
CA GLY A 206 -1.57 -4.78 9.27
C GLY A 206 -2.49 -3.87 10.07
N LYS A 207 -1.94 -3.03 10.94
CA LYS A 207 -2.70 -2.01 11.69
C LYS A 207 -2.39 -0.61 11.17
N VAL A 208 -3.45 0.12 10.84
CA VAL A 208 -3.39 1.48 10.28
C VAL A 208 -4.13 2.42 11.20
N GLY A 209 -3.46 3.47 11.69
CA GLY A 209 -4.09 4.47 12.54
C GLY A 209 -5.08 5.35 11.78
N LYS A 210 -4.72 5.76 10.57
CA LYS A 210 -5.59 6.58 9.71
C LYS A 210 -5.44 6.20 8.25
N PHE A 211 -6.55 5.87 7.62
CA PHE A 211 -6.64 5.68 6.18
C PHE A 211 -7.58 6.72 5.58
N TYR A 212 -7.18 7.32 4.47
CA TYR A 212 -8.09 8.15 3.69
C TYR A 212 -7.73 8.18 2.22
N GLU A 213 -8.76 8.29 1.38
CA GLU A 213 -8.60 8.61 -0.04
C GLU A 213 -8.75 10.12 -0.23
N GLN A 214 -7.75 10.76 -0.84
CA GLN A 214 -7.80 12.18 -1.17
C GLN A 214 -7.46 12.38 -2.64
N GLN A 215 -8.18 13.28 -3.30
CA GLN A 215 -7.84 13.72 -4.64
C GLN A 215 -6.63 14.66 -4.59
N VAL A 216 -5.60 14.31 -5.36
CA VAL A 216 -4.39 15.10 -5.52
C VAL A 216 -4.23 15.33 -7.02
N GLY A 217 -4.63 16.52 -7.48
CA GLY A 217 -4.60 16.87 -8.90
C GLY A 217 -5.76 16.19 -9.64
N SER A 218 -5.47 15.52 -10.75
CA SER A 218 -6.47 14.76 -11.50
C SER A 218 -6.70 13.34 -10.96
N GLU A 219 -5.86 12.87 -10.04
CA GLU A 219 -5.86 11.48 -9.57
C GLU A 219 -6.24 11.39 -8.10
N ARG A 220 -6.79 10.23 -7.70
CA ARG A 220 -7.04 9.93 -6.28
C ARG A 220 -5.92 9.06 -5.72
N TYR A 221 -5.52 9.35 -4.50
CA TYR A 221 -4.46 8.68 -3.78
C TYR A 221 -4.99 8.11 -2.48
N ASN A 222 -4.57 6.89 -2.16
CA ASN A 222 -4.85 6.25 -0.89
C ASN A 222 -3.69 6.55 0.06
N PHE A 223 -3.99 7.14 1.22
CA PHE A 223 -3.01 7.51 2.23
C PHE A 223 -3.15 6.60 3.46
N PHE A 224 -2.02 6.03 3.88
CA PHE A 224 -1.87 5.25 5.09
C PHE A 224 -0.97 6.03 6.04
N GLU A 225 -1.54 6.61 7.08
CA GLU A 225 -0.86 7.41 8.09
C GLU A 225 -0.97 6.76 9.48
N ASN A 226 -0.05 7.14 10.39
CA ASN A 226 -0.01 6.64 11.76
C ASN A 226 -0.03 5.11 11.84
N CYS A 227 0.76 4.46 10.99
CA CYS A 227 0.88 3.01 10.99
C CYS A 227 1.68 2.53 12.22
N ALA A 228 1.38 1.33 12.73
CA ALA A 228 1.90 0.87 14.02
C ALA A 228 3.44 0.73 14.07
N VAL A 229 4.08 0.40 12.93
CA VAL A 229 5.53 0.17 12.83
C VAL A 229 6.24 1.32 12.10
N ALA A 230 5.54 1.97 11.16
CA ALA A 230 5.92 3.13 10.35
C ALA A 230 7.44 3.40 10.22
N LYS A 231 8.14 2.53 9.51
CA LYS A 231 9.55 2.69 9.05
C LYS A 231 9.64 3.09 7.56
N THR A 232 8.53 3.54 6.98
CA THR A 232 8.41 3.89 5.56
C THR A 232 7.86 5.29 5.40
N CYS A 233 8.17 5.92 4.27
CA CYS A 233 7.67 7.24 3.95
C CYS A 233 7.43 7.39 2.45
N THR A 234 6.50 8.25 2.09
CA THR A 234 6.20 8.57 0.68
C THR A 234 6.33 10.06 0.43
N LEU A 235 7.20 10.42 -0.51
CA LEU A 235 7.34 11.76 -1.06
C LEU A 235 6.34 11.93 -2.19
N LEU A 236 5.35 12.78 -1.98
CA LEU A 236 4.38 13.16 -3.00
C LEU A 236 4.87 14.43 -3.68
N LEU A 237 5.35 14.32 -4.91
CA LEU A 237 5.89 15.42 -5.70
C LEU A 237 4.83 15.99 -6.62
N ARG A 238 4.72 17.31 -6.58
CA ARG A 238 3.80 18.12 -7.38
C ARG A 238 4.59 19.03 -8.30
N GLY A 239 4.02 19.39 -9.45
CA GLY A 239 4.66 20.32 -10.35
C GLY A 239 3.89 20.52 -11.65
N GLY A 240 4.12 21.65 -12.31
CA GLY A 240 3.40 22.00 -13.54
C GLY A 240 3.75 21.10 -14.73
N ALA A 241 5.02 20.76 -14.91
CA ALA A 241 5.50 19.96 -16.04
C ALA A 241 6.07 18.61 -15.57
N GLU A 242 5.69 17.53 -16.25
CA GLU A 242 6.15 16.17 -15.92
C GLU A 242 7.67 16.02 -15.98
N GLN A 243 8.31 16.64 -16.97
CA GLN A 243 9.77 16.66 -17.09
C GLN A 243 10.44 17.32 -15.87
N PHE A 244 9.83 18.37 -15.33
CA PHE A 244 10.32 19.07 -14.15
C PHE A 244 10.18 18.20 -12.89
N ILE A 245 9.06 17.48 -12.76
CA ILE A 245 8.86 16.55 -11.66
C ILE A 245 9.86 15.39 -11.73
N ALA A 246 10.11 14.84 -12.92
CA ALA A 246 11.09 13.76 -13.12
C ALA A 246 12.52 14.21 -12.78
N GLU A 247 12.88 15.47 -13.09
CA GLU A 247 14.17 16.03 -12.70
C GLU A 247 14.23 16.31 -11.18
N THR A 248 13.11 16.71 -10.58
CA THR A 248 12.99 16.87 -9.12
C THR A 248 13.15 15.54 -8.39
N GLU A 249 12.51 14.47 -8.88
CA GLU A 249 12.68 13.10 -8.38
C GLU A 249 14.15 12.67 -8.39
N ARG A 250 14.84 12.84 -9.53
CA ARG A 250 16.29 12.57 -9.64
C ARG A 250 17.11 13.42 -8.69
N SER A 251 16.75 14.70 -8.56
CA SER A 251 17.40 15.65 -7.65
C SER A 251 17.33 15.20 -6.19
N LEU A 252 16.13 14.81 -5.76
CA LEU A 252 15.85 14.35 -4.40
C LEU A 252 16.46 12.98 -4.13
N HIS A 253 16.46 12.08 -5.12
CA HIS A 253 17.09 10.78 -4.99
C HIS A 253 18.58 10.90 -4.61
N ASP A 254 19.33 11.79 -5.26
CA ASP A 254 20.74 12.00 -4.91
C ASP A 254 20.91 12.65 -3.53
N ALA A 255 20.03 13.59 -3.17
CA ALA A 255 20.05 14.21 -1.84
C ALA A 255 19.79 13.16 -0.75
N ILE A 256 18.82 12.26 -0.96
CA ILE A 256 18.55 11.12 -0.08
C ILE A 256 19.80 10.25 0.04
N MET A 257 20.44 9.91 -1.08
CA MET A 257 21.65 9.07 -1.09
C MET A 257 22.77 9.69 -0.26
N ILE A 258 23.00 11.00 -0.40
CA ILE A 258 24.04 11.73 0.33
C ILE A 258 23.72 11.81 1.82
N VAL A 259 22.49 12.21 2.19
CA VAL A 259 22.08 12.28 3.60
C VAL A 259 22.15 10.91 4.26
N ARG A 260 21.77 9.85 3.55
CA ARG A 260 21.82 8.47 4.01
C ARG A 260 23.25 7.97 4.22
N ARG A 261 24.19 8.35 3.34
CA ARG A 261 25.63 8.04 3.52
C ARG A 261 26.24 8.84 4.66
N ALA A 262 25.92 10.13 4.74
CA ALA A 262 26.38 11.01 5.82
C ALA A 262 25.85 10.60 7.20
N LYS A 263 24.67 9.95 7.26
CA LYS A 263 24.13 9.37 8.49
C LYS A 263 24.81 8.06 8.90
N LYS A 264 25.33 7.28 7.94
CA LYS A 264 26.03 6.01 8.22
C LYS A 264 27.50 6.21 8.61
N ASN A 265 28.16 7.21 8.01
CA ASN A 265 29.58 7.43 8.17
C ASN A 265 29.85 8.85 8.67
N ASP A 266 30.50 8.97 9.82
CA ASP A 266 30.88 10.27 10.40
C ASP A 266 32.13 10.88 9.75
N SER A 267 32.98 10.05 9.12
CA SER A 267 34.17 10.50 8.41
C SER A 267 33.84 10.81 6.95
N ILE A 268 33.79 12.09 6.60
CA ILE A 268 33.48 12.59 5.25
C ILE A 268 34.66 13.44 4.75
N VAL A 269 35.09 13.20 3.52
CA VAL A 269 36.13 14.00 2.84
C VAL A 269 35.52 14.92 1.78
N ALA A 270 36.23 15.96 1.39
CA ALA A 270 35.79 16.85 0.31
C ALA A 270 35.67 16.09 -1.02
N GLY A 271 34.59 16.34 -1.75
CA GLY A 271 34.37 15.85 -3.12
C GLY A 271 34.57 16.96 -4.15
N GLY A 272 34.85 16.58 -5.40
CA GLY A 272 34.99 17.46 -6.56
C GLY A 272 34.12 16.96 -7.70
#